data_AF-A0A2R3MXM2-F1
#
_entry.id   AF-A0A2R3MXM2-F1
#
_cell.length_a   1.000
_cell.length_b   1.000
_cell.length_c   1.000
_cell.angle_alpha   90.00
_cell.angle_beta   90.00
_cell.angle_gamma   90.00
#
_symmetry.space_group_name_H-M   'P 1'
#
loop_
_entity.id
_entity.type
_entity.pdbx_description
1 polymer ?
#
loop_
_entity_poly.entity_id
_entity_poly.type
_entity_poly.pdbx_seq_one_letter_code
_entity_poly.pdbx_strand_id
1 'polypeptide(L)'
;MIISALDRLLALLMITVLLFVVPVYYQYQRQEDINYQLIWLETQKTADLICELGYIEESSLTGLQALLGATGASYRITLSHLRKSYVANEAEEEMQIYYEGDYNAEIYRQIKENGKYKMDLGDFFYISVENTSKTPFQQLKAVLGFRQEGAAIVTRSGGLIRAEGL
;
A
#
# COMPACT_ATOMS: atom_id res chain seq x y z
N MET A 1 -28.68 -38.87 32.88
CA MET A 1 -29.65 -38.29 31.92
C MET A 1 -29.54 -36.77 31.80
N ILE A 2 -29.36 -36.01 32.90
CA ILE A 2 -29.21 -34.54 32.87
C ILE A 2 -27.87 -34.10 32.25
N ILE A 3 -26.75 -34.77 32.58
CA ILE A 3 -25.42 -34.49 31.99
C ILE A 3 -25.44 -34.62 30.46
N SER A 4 -26.03 -35.70 29.95
CA SER A 4 -26.19 -35.90 28.49
C SER A 4 -27.09 -34.86 27.82
N ALA A 5 -28.01 -34.24 28.55
CA ALA A 5 -28.86 -33.18 28.01
C ALA A 5 -28.12 -31.83 27.99
N LEU A 6 -27.31 -31.54 29.01
CA LEU A 6 -26.45 -30.36 29.08
C LEU A 6 -25.39 -30.38 27.98
N ASP A 7 -24.74 -31.52 27.74
CA ASP A 7 -23.75 -31.67 26.67
C ASP A 7 -24.37 -31.45 25.28
N ARG A 8 -25.59 -31.94 25.06
CA ARG A 8 -26.33 -31.71 23.80
C ARG A 8 -26.73 -30.25 23.62
N LEU A 9 -27.14 -29.58 24.70
CA LEU A 9 -27.47 -28.15 24.69
C LEU A 9 -26.23 -27.30 24.38
N LEU A 10 -25.10 -27.60 25.04
CA LEU A 10 -23.81 -26.94 24.77
C LEU A 10 -23.38 -27.16 23.32
N ALA A 11 -23.45 -28.39 22.82
CA ALA A 11 -23.12 -28.71 21.44
C ALA A 11 -24.00 -27.95 20.44
N LEU A 12 -25.32 -27.87 20.70
CA LEU A 12 -26.25 -27.12 19.86
C LEU A 12 -25.91 -25.62 19.82
N LEU A 13 -25.60 -25.03 20.98
CA LEU A 13 -25.18 -23.63 21.08
C LEU A 13 -23.88 -23.40 20.32
N MET A 14 -22.89 -24.28 20.50
CA MET A 14 -21.60 -24.19 19.81
C MET A 14 -21.76 -24.28 18.29
N ILE A 15 -22.57 -25.22 17.79
CA ILE A 15 -22.87 -25.37 16.36
C ILE A 15 -23.54 -24.10 15.82
N THR A 16 -24.51 -23.56 16.56
CA THR A 16 -25.21 -22.33 16.18
C THR A 16 -24.21 -21.18 16.05
N VAL A 17 -23.31 -21.00 17.01
CA VAL A 17 -22.24 -19.98 16.94
C VAL A 17 -21.33 -20.22 15.74
N LEU A 18 -20.91 -21.47 15.48
CA LEU A 18 -20.02 -21.80 14.37
C LEU A 18 -20.65 -21.46 13.00
N LEU A 19 -21.96 -21.68 12.86
CA LEU A 19 -22.71 -21.33 11.65
C LEU A 19 -22.69 -19.83 11.32
N PHE A 20 -22.44 -18.96 12.30
CA PHE A 20 -22.25 -17.53 12.08
C PHE A 20 -20.77 -17.13 11.97
N VAL A 21 -19.90 -17.67 12.83
CA VAL A 21 -18.48 -17.28 12.88
C VAL A 21 -17.76 -17.65 11.58
N VAL A 22 -18.00 -18.86 11.04
CA VAL A 22 -17.32 -19.34 9.83
C VAL A 22 -17.63 -18.50 8.59
N PRO A 23 -18.91 -18.24 8.21
CA PRO A 23 -19.19 -17.41 7.03
C PRO A 23 -18.71 -15.97 7.21
N VAL A 24 -18.83 -15.40 8.42
CA VAL A 24 -18.31 -14.05 8.72
C VAL A 24 -16.80 -14.00 8.54
N TYR A 25 -16.07 -15.01 9.02
CA TYR A 25 -14.63 -15.12 8.83
C TYR A 25 -14.24 -15.11 7.34
N TYR A 26 -14.87 -15.97 6.53
CA TYR A 26 -14.58 -16.04 5.09
C TYR A 26 -14.98 -14.76 4.35
N GLN A 27 -16.06 -14.10 4.76
CA GLN A 27 -16.46 -12.82 4.18
C GLN A 27 -15.41 -11.74 4.42
N TYR A 28 -14.92 -11.60 5.66
CA TYR A 28 -13.88 -10.62 5.99
C TYR A 28 -12.55 -10.94 5.32
N GLN A 29 -12.17 -12.22 5.25
CA GLN A 29 -10.97 -12.64 4.51
C GLN A 29 -11.06 -12.21 3.05
N ARG A 30 -12.18 -12.53 2.39
CA ARG A 30 -12.38 -12.21 0.98
C ARG A 30 -12.45 -10.71 0.72
N GLN A 31 -13.05 -9.94 1.64
CA GLN A 31 -13.06 -8.49 1.55
C GLN A 31 -11.65 -7.91 1.65
N GLU A 32 -10.81 -8.44 2.54
CA GLU A 32 -9.42 -8.02 2.66
C GLU A 32 -8.61 -8.34 1.39
N ASP A 33 -8.77 -9.55 0.83
CA ASP A 33 -8.09 -9.94 -0.42
C ASP A 33 -8.48 -9.01 -1.59
N ILE A 34 -9.77 -8.67 -1.71
CA ILE A 34 -10.26 -7.74 -2.73
C ILE A 34 -9.65 -6.35 -2.52
N ASN A 35 -9.65 -5.86 -1.27
CA ASN A 35 -9.07 -4.55 -0.96
C ASN A 35 -7.58 -4.51 -1.29
N TYR A 36 -6.83 -5.58 -0.99
CA TYR A 36 -5.42 -5.71 -1.32
C TYR A 36 -5.19 -5.60 -2.84
N GLN A 37 -5.95 -6.34 -3.64
CA GLN A 37 -5.85 -6.32 -5.10
C GLN A 37 -6.20 -4.94 -5.69
N LEU A 38 -7.24 -4.29 -5.16
CA LEU A 38 -7.62 -2.93 -5.59
C LEU A 38 -6.52 -1.91 -5.27
N ILE A 39 -5.96 -1.97 -4.06
CA ILE A 39 -4.85 -1.09 -3.67
C ILE A 39 -3.64 -1.31 -4.56
N TRP A 40 -3.30 -2.57 -4.83
CA TRP A 40 -2.20 -2.92 -5.74
C TRP A 40 -2.41 -2.32 -7.14
N LEU A 41 -3.59 -2.55 -7.73
CA LEU A 41 -3.94 -2.06 -9.06
C LEU A 41 -3.90 -0.53 -9.13
N GLU A 42 -4.51 0.17 -8.17
CA GLU A 42 -4.57 1.63 -8.18
C GLU A 42 -3.19 2.23 -7.92
N THR A 43 -2.38 1.62 -7.05
CA THR A 43 -0.99 2.05 -6.83
C THR A 43 -0.17 1.90 -8.11
N GLN A 44 -0.33 0.79 -8.82
CA GLN A 44 0.34 0.57 -10.11
C GLN A 44 -0.11 1.60 -11.14
N LYS A 45 -1.42 1.78 -11.33
CA LYS A 45 -1.97 2.76 -12.26
C LYS A 45 -1.48 4.19 -11.96
N THR A 46 -1.45 4.56 -10.68
CA THR A 46 -0.97 5.88 -10.23
C THR A 46 0.52 6.04 -10.53
N ALA A 47 1.33 5.03 -10.22
CA ALA A 47 2.76 5.05 -10.48
C ALA A 47 3.06 5.12 -11.99
N ASP A 48 2.35 4.33 -12.80
CA ASP A 48 2.48 4.31 -14.26
C ASP A 48 2.14 5.67 -14.88
N LEU A 49 1.04 6.29 -14.43
CA LEU A 49 0.62 7.62 -14.88
C LEU A 49 1.64 8.70 -14.50
N ILE A 50 2.19 8.65 -13.28
CA ILE A 50 3.24 9.59 -12.86
C ILE A 50 4.51 9.40 -13.69
N CYS A 51 4.93 8.16 -13.96
CA CYS A 51 6.09 7.86 -14.79
C CYS A 51 5.88 8.28 -16.26
N GLU A 52 4.65 8.18 -16.77
CA GLU A 52 4.28 8.62 -18.12
C GLU A 52 4.30 10.15 -18.23
N LEU A 53 3.73 10.85 -17.26
CA LEU A 53 3.67 12.33 -17.24
C LEU A 53 5.03 12.98 -16.91
N GLY A 54 5.85 12.34 -16.07
CA GLY A 54 7.12 12.91 -15.59
C GLY A 54 6.97 14.02 -14.54
N TYR A 55 5.78 14.16 -13.95
CA TYR A 55 5.56 15.09 -12.84
C TYR A 55 4.48 14.60 -11.87
N ILE A 56 4.48 15.14 -10.66
CA ILE A 56 3.50 14.87 -9.61
C ILE A 56 2.81 16.18 -9.24
N GLU A 57 1.49 16.18 -9.25
CA GLU A 57 0.63 17.24 -8.74
C GLU A 57 -0.12 16.77 -7.49
N GLU A 58 -0.70 17.70 -6.74
CA GLU A 58 -1.53 17.37 -5.57
C GLU A 58 -2.71 16.45 -5.93
N SER A 59 -3.29 16.65 -7.12
CA SER A 59 -4.40 15.85 -7.65
C SER A 59 -3.98 14.44 -8.07
N SER A 60 -2.69 14.21 -8.37
CA SER A 60 -2.20 12.92 -8.88
C SER A 60 -2.41 11.77 -7.90
N LEU A 61 -2.48 12.05 -6.60
CA LEU A 61 -2.67 11.05 -5.55
C LEU A 61 -4.11 10.95 -5.05
N THR A 62 -5.02 11.80 -5.51
CA THR A 62 -6.39 11.86 -4.97
C THR A 62 -7.15 10.55 -5.16
N GLY A 63 -7.01 9.90 -6.34
CA GLY A 63 -7.64 8.61 -6.61
C GLY A 63 -7.17 7.51 -5.64
N LEU A 64 -5.86 7.39 -5.47
CA LEU A 64 -5.24 6.46 -4.53
C LEU A 64 -5.66 6.76 -3.08
N GLN A 65 -5.63 8.02 -2.65
CA GLN A 65 -6.05 8.43 -1.30
C GLN A 65 -7.53 8.14 -1.04
N ALA A 66 -8.41 8.40 -2.01
CA ALA A 66 -9.83 8.11 -1.90
C ALA A 66 -10.09 6.60 -1.77
N LEU A 67 -9.41 5.77 -2.57
CA LEU A 67 -9.50 4.31 -2.48
C LEU A 67 -9.02 3.81 -1.11
N LEU A 68 -7.87 4.29 -0.63
CA LEU A 68 -7.33 3.91 0.67
C LEU A 68 -8.26 4.32 1.82
N GLY A 69 -8.86 5.52 1.73
CA GLY A 69 -9.86 5.98 2.70
C GLY A 69 -11.14 5.13 2.72
N ALA A 70 -11.51 4.54 1.59
CA ALA A 70 -12.71 3.72 1.46
C ALA A 70 -12.58 2.31 2.09
N THR A 71 -11.36 1.80 2.30
CA THR A 71 -11.17 0.44 2.85
C THR A 71 -11.40 0.36 4.37
N GLY A 72 -11.49 1.50 5.06
CA GLY A 72 -11.68 1.59 6.50
C GLY A 72 -10.42 1.29 7.33
N ALA A 73 -9.25 1.20 6.70
CA ALA A 73 -7.95 1.09 7.36
C ALA A 73 -7.07 2.31 7.09
N SER A 74 -6.12 2.57 7.97
CA SER A 74 -5.14 3.65 7.84
C SER A 74 -3.89 3.19 7.13
N TYR A 75 -3.53 3.89 6.06
CA TYR A 75 -2.32 3.61 5.27
C TYR A 75 -1.36 4.78 5.30
N ARG A 76 -0.08 4.46 5.10
CA ARG A 76 0.99 5.42 4.84
C ARG A 76 1.43 5.26 3.40
N ILE A 77 1.40 6.36 2.65
CA ILE A 77 1.95 6.45 1.31
C ILE A 77 3.36 7.02 1.42
N THR A 78 4.34 6.31 0.85
CA THR A 78 5.73 6.75 0.75
C THR A 78 6.11 6.85 -0.73
N LEU A 79 6.51 8.04 -1.14
CA LEU A 79 7.01 8.39 -2.45
C LEU A 79 8.54 8.38 -2.40
N SER A 80 9.17 7.92 -3.46
CA SER A 80 10.63 7.92 -3.58
C SER A 80 11.00 8.20 -5.03
N HIS A 81 11.78 9.24 -5.25
CA HIS A 81 12.34 9.61 -6.54
C HIS A 81 13.86 9.46 -6.48
N LEU A 82 14.43 8.68 -7.38
CA LEU A 82 15.86 8.40 -7.47
C LEU A 82 16.41 9.05 -8.74
N ARG A 83 17.12 10.15 -8.57
CA ARG A 83 17.78 10.88 -9.66
C ARG A 83 19.13 10.27 -9.97
N LYS A 84 19.43 10.06 -11.26
CA LYS A 84 20.77 9.66 -11.69
C LYS A 84 21.73 10.84 -11.62
N SER A 85 22.83 10.66 -10.90
CA SER A 85 23.93 11.63 -10.82
C SER A 85 25.22 10.99 -11.35
N TYR A 86 25.96 11.75 -12.16
CA TYR A 86 27.23 11.36 -12.72
C TYR A 86 28.33 12.11 -12.00
N VAL A 87 29.21 11.39 -11.31
CA VAL A 87 30.40 11.97 -10.70
C VAL A 87 31.62 11.46 -11.45
N ALA A 88 32.43 12.39 -11.96
CA ALA A 88 33.70 12.06 -12.57
C ALA A 88 34.66 11.59 -11.47
N ASN A 89 35.15 10.35 -11.58
CA ASN A 89 36.23 9.87 -10.73
C ASN A 89 37.55 10.26 -11.39
N GLU A 90 38.37 11.06 -10.72
CA GLU A 90 39.68 11.48 -11.25
C GLU A 90 40.71 10.34 -11.27
N ALA A 91 40.44 9.22 -10.58
CA ALA A 91 41.38 8.11 -10.40
C ALA A 91 41.20 6.96 -11.40
N GLU A 92 40.01 6.76 -11.95
CA GLU A 92 39.69 5.74 -12.93
C GLU A 92 38.92 6.46 -14.04
N GLU A 93 39.30 6.33 -15.32
CA GLU A 93 38.62 6.95 -16.48
C GLU A 93 37.16 6.46 -16.69
N GLU A 94 36.51 5.94 -15.64
CA GLU A 94 35.12 5.49 -15.60
C GLU A 94 34.25 6.46 -14.79
N MET A 95 33.13 6.87 -15.38
CA MET A 95 32.09 7.61 -14.68
C MET A 95 31.31 6.68 -13.74
N GLN A 96 31.29 6.99 -12.45
CA GLN A 96 30.45 6.28 -11.49
C GLN A 96 29.04 6.89 -11.46
N ILE A 97 28.03 6.02 -11.54
CA ILE A 97 26.61 6.39 -11.48
C ILE A 97 26.14 6.27 -10.03
N TYR A 98 25.71 7.38 -9.46
CA TYR A 98 25.06 7.43 -8.15
C TYR A 98 23.57 7.75 -8.29
N TYR A 99 22.78 7.31 -7.32
CA TYR A 99 21.36 7.66 -7.22
C TYR A 99 21.15 8.56 -6.01
N GLU A 100 20.67 9.77 -6.25
CA GLU A 100 20.24 10.70 -5.21
C GLU A 100 18.75 10.54 -4.97
N GLY A 101 18.33 10.33 -3.72
CA GLY A 101 16.95 10.01 -3.37
C GLY A 101 16.21 11.17 -2.72
N ASP A 102 15.16 11.65 -3.38
CA ASP A 102 14.14 12.53 -2.80
C ASP A 102 12.97 11.70 -2.26
N TYR A 103 12.44 12.07 -1.10
CA TYR A 103 11.34 11.37 -0.43
C TYR A 103 10.14 12.29 -0.19
N ASN A 104 9.14 11.82 0.56
CA ASN A 104 7.90 12.53 0.83
C ASN A 104 8.09 14.01 1.19
N ALA A 105 8.98 14.33 2.13
CA ALA A 105 9.10 15.68 2.64
C ALA A 105 9.57 16.66 1.56
N GLU A 106 10.55 16.26 0.77
CA GLU A 106 11.12 17.04 -0.33
C GLU A 106 10.12 17.20 -1.47
N ILE A 107 9.47 16.10 -1.86
CA ILE A 107 8.46 16.07 -2.94
C ILE A 107 7.27 16.96 -2.59
N TYR A 108 6.66 16.78 -1.42
CA TYR A 108 5.49 17.57 -1.02
C TYR A 108 5.82 19.05 -0.80
N ARG A 109 7.04 19.37 -0.32
CA ARG A 109 7.48 20.76 -0.22
C ARG A 109 7.52 21.43 -1.59
N GLN A 110 8.11 20.77 -2.58
CA GLN A 110 8.18 21.32 -3.94
C GLN A 110 6.81 21.41 -4.61
N ILE A 111 5.91 20.45 -4.39
CA ILE A 111 4.52 20.54 -4.87
C ILE A 111 3.83 21.77 -4.26
N LYS A 112 4.01 22.02 -2.96
CA LYS A 112 3.41 23.18 -2.28
C LYS A 112 3.97 24.52 -2.78
N GLU A 113 5.25 24.56 -3.11
CA GLU A 113 5.93 25.78 -3.58
C GLU A 113 5.65 26.08 -5.07
N ASN A 114 5.71 25.06 -5.92
CA ASN A 114 5.69 25.20 -7.38
C ASN A 114 4.40 24.68 -8.04
N GLY A 115 3.46 24.16 -7.26
CA GLY A 115 2.24 23.48 -7.73
C GLY A 115 2.47 22.05 -8.22
N LYS A 116 3.71 21.71 -8.60
CA LYS A 116 4.10 20.38 -9.09
C LYS A 116 5.56 20.05 -8.81
N TYR A 117 5.84 18.76 -8.67
CA TYR A 117 7.18 18.18 -8.63
C TYR A 117 7.51 17.60 -10.00
N LYS A 118 8.53 18.12 -10.68
CA LYS A 118 8.97 17.62 -11.99
C LYS A 118 10.10 16.61 -11.81
N MET A 119 10.12 15.61 -12.67
CA MET A 119 11.13 14.57 -12.69
C MET A 119 11.71 14.43 -14.10
N ASP A 120 12.96 14.00 -14.18
CA ASP A 120 13.68 13.95 -15.46
C ASP A 120 13.57 12.56 -16.10
N LEU A 121 13.69 12.54 -17.43
CA LEU A 121 13.67 11.31 -18.21
C LEU A 121 14.80 10.38 -17.77
N GLY A 122 14.46 9.14 -17.46
CA GLY A 122 15.43 8.11 -17.07
C GLY A 122 15.73 8.03 -15.57
N ASP A 123 15.15 8.90 -14.75
CA ASP A 123 15.09 8.74 -13.29
C ASP A 123 14.12 7.61 -12.90
N PHE A 124 14.20 7.15 -11.65
CA PHE A 124 13.28 6.15 -11.12
C PHE A 124 12.32 6.76 -10.11
N PHE A 125 11.07 6.34 -10.16
CA PHE A 125 10.05 6.74 -9.20
C PHE A 125 9.32 5.52 -8.62
N TYR A 126 9.02 5.56 -7.32
CA TYR A 126 8.31 4.50 -6.60
C TYR A 126 7.28 5.07 -5.63
N ILE A 127 6.15 4.36 -5.54
CA ILE A 127 5.11 4.52 -4.53
C ILE A 127 5.04 3.23 -3.70
N SER A 128 5.16 3.38 -2.39
CA SER A 128 4.96 2.30 -1.42
C SER A 128 3.75 2.63 -0.55
N VAL A 129 2.87 1.65 -0.37
CA VAL A 129 1.70 1.75 0.51
C VAL A 129 1.84 0.75 1.63
N GLU A 130 1.81 1.24 2.87
CA GLU A 130 1.97 0.43 4.08
C GLU A 130 0.74 0.57 4.98
N ASN A 131 0.24 -0.55 5.48
CA ASN A 131 -0.86 -0.50 6.43
C ASN A 131 -0.32 -0.17 7.83
N THR A 132 -0.83 0.90 8.44
CA THR A 132 -0.45 1.35 9.79
C THR A 132 -1.40 0.86 10.88
N SER A 133 -2.55 0.32 10.48
CA SER A 133 -3.64 -0.09 11.37
C SER A 133 -4.01 -1.57 11.16
N LYS A 134 -4.82 -2.13 12.06
CA LYS A 134 -5.34 -3.48 11.89
C LYS A 134 -6.58 -3.46 11.01
N THR A 135 -6.61 -4.28 9.96
CA THR A 135 -7.81 -4.46 9.14
C THR A 135 -8.94 -5.12 9.94
N PRO A 136 -10.21 -5.02 9.50
CA PRO A 136 -11.33 -5.72 10.14
C PRO A 136 -11.11 -7.23 10.26
N PHE A 137 -10.48 -7.87 9.27
CA PHE A 137 -10.15 -9.30 9.34
C PHE A 137 -9.08 -9.60 10.40
N GLN A 138 -8.02 -8.79 10.49
CA GLN A 138 -7.01 -8.93 11.53
C GLN A 138 -7.58 -8.72 12.94
N GLN A 139 -8.55 -7.80 13.09
CA GLN A 139 -9.27 -7.60 14.34
C GLN A 139 -10.12 -8.83 14.70
N LEU A 140 -10.87 -9.38 13.74
CA LEU A 140 -11.64 -10.62 13.93
C LEU A 140 -10.72 -11.79 14.31
N LYS A 141 -9.61 -11.97 13.61
CA LYS A 141 -8.63 -13.01 13.93
C LYS A 141 -8.06 -12.83 15.35
N ALA A 142 -7.83 -11.59 15.79
CA ALA A 142 -7.36 -11.31 17.14
C ALA A 142 -8.40 -11.67 18.20
N VAL A 143 -9.69 -11.40 17.96
CA VAL A 143 -10.80 -11.83 18.84
C VAL A 143 -10.88 -13.35 18.94
N LEU A 144 -10.65 -14.07 17.85
CA LEU A 144 -10.63 -15.53 17.81
C LEU A 144 -9.34 -16.16 18.37
N GLY A 145 -8.40 -15.36 18.88
CA GLY A 145 -7.16 -15.84 19.50
C GLY A 145 -6.08 -16.28 18.51
N PHE A 146 -6.23 -15.99 17.21
CA PHE A 146 -5.18 -16.26 16.23
C PHE A 146 -4.06 -15.22 16.33
N ARG A 147 -2.80 -15.64 16.13
CA ARG A 147 -1.63 -14.74 16.08
C ARG A 147 -1.74 -13.81 14.86
N GLN A 148 -1.47 -12.51 15.07
CA GLN A 148 -1.39 -11.52 14.00
C GLN A 148 0.07 -11.16 13.72
N GLU A 149 0.42 -11.05 12.45
CA GLU A 149 1.64 -10.38 12.02
C GLU A 149 1.36 -8.88 11.90
N GLY A 150 2.38 -8.06 12.19
CA GLY A 150 2.26 -6.59 12.26
C GLY A 150 2.10 -5.92 10.90
N ALA A 151 2.28 -4.59 10.87
CA ALA A 151 2.21 -3.77 9.67
C ALA A 151 2.96 -4.42 8.48
N ALA A 152 2.23 -4.72 7.41
CA ALA A 152 2.77 -5.28 6.18
C ALA A 152 2.79 -4.20 5.10
N ILE A 153 3.88 -4.18 4.32
CA ILE A 153 3.91 -3.45 3.05
C ILE A 153 2.81 -4.07 2.19
N VAL A 154 1.82 -3.27 1.82
CA VAL A 154 0.68 -3.73 1.02
C VAL A 154 1.13 -3.86 -0.42
N THR A 155 1.73 -2.81 -0.95
CA THR A 155 2.22 -2.80 -2.33
C THR A 155 3.32 -1.79 -2.50
N ARG A 156 4.22 -2.08 -3.44
CA ARG A 156 5.20 -1.13 -3.97
C ARG A 156 5.13 -1.21 -5.48
N SER A 157 4.88 -0.08 -6.13
CA SER A 157 4.90 0.02 -7.59
C SER A 157 5.69 1.25 -8.02
N GLY A 158 6.22 1.23 -9.24
CA GLY A 158 7.12 2.25 -9.73
C GLY A 158 7.87 1.79 -10.96
N GLY A 159 8.74 2.66 -11.46
CA GLY A 159 9.50 2.38 -12.65
C GLY A 159 10.33 3.55 -13.12
N LEU A 160 10.82 3.42 -14.36
CA LEU A 160 11.57 4.47 -15.04
C LEU A 160 10.61 5.52 -15.60
N ILE A 161 11.01 6.77 -15.48
CA ILE A 161 10.23 7.92 -15.96
C ILE A 161 10.43 8.04 -17.47
N ARG A 162 9.31 8.06 -18.20
CA ARG A 162 9.26 8.11 -19.67
C ARG A 162 8.91 9.50 -20.21
N ALA A 163 8.21 10.32 -19.43
CA ALA A 163 7.84 11.69 -19.82
C ALA A 163 7.23 11.80 -21.25
N GLU A 164 6.40 10.82 -21.63
CA GLU A 164 5.78 10.70 -22.96
C GLU A 164 4.61 11.68 -23.16
N GLY A 165 4.14 12.32 -22.08
CA GLY A 165 3.02 13.27 -22.07
C GLY A 165 3.40 14.75 -22.19
N LEU A 166 4.65 15.09 -22.54
CA LEU A 166 5.14 16.46 -22.72
C LEU A 166 5.18 16.90 -24.20
#